data_AF-A0A0G9GWM2-F1
#
_entry.id   AF-A0A0G9GWM2-F1
#
_cell.length_a   1.000
_cell.length_b   1.000
_cell.length_c   1.000
_cell.angle_alpha   90.00
_cell.angle_beta   90.00
_cell.angle_gamma   90.00
#
_symmetry.space_group_name_H-M   'P 1'
#
loop_
_entity.id
_entity.type
_entity.pdbx_description
1 polymer ?
#
loop_
_entity_poly.entity_id
_entity_poly.type
_entity_poly.pdbx_seq_one_letter_code
_entity_poly.pdbx_strand_id
1 'polypeptide(L)'
;MAGLAHATTHRERVLRALGVTPWVRRVAVAEPAASELPMVDTVAEVVSGDCVVVLPAGCSPRELDLVGRALMACGPAIARAPRIEVSGGQLPAAPQARAYLVFGEAQAHALGRELPAAALSRAHIVLADEPASVLASGAGKRRLWNALRSLRRALVAAAE
;
A
#
# COMPACT_ATOMS: atom_id res chain seq x y z
N MET A 1 16.57 -9.30 32.62
CA MET A 1 16.54 -9.15 31.14
C MET A 1 17.95 -8.88 30.55
N ALA A 2 18.99 -9.66 30.91
CA ALA A 2 20.36 -9.43 30.44
C ALA A 2 20.88 -10.50 29.46
N GLY A 3 20.28 -11.70 29.43
CA GLY A 3 20.76 -12.83 28.62
C GLY A 3 20.48 -12.73 27.11
N LEU A 4 19.41 -12.04 26.71
CA LEU A 4 19.01 -11.95 25.29
C LEU A 4 19.97 -11.07 24.47
N ALA A 5 20.55 -10.03 25.06
CA ALA A 5 21.49 -9.12 24.39
C ALA A 5 22.88 -9.76 24.10
N HIS A 6 23.30 -10.71 24.94
CA HIS A 6 24.53 -11.46 24.73
C HIS A 6 24.38 -12.54 23.64
N ALA A 7 23.19 -13.13 23.53
CA ALA A 7 22.88 -14.13 22.52
C ALA A 7 22.81 -13.53 21.10
N THR A 8 22.26 -12.32 20.95
CA THR A 8 22.19 -11.61 19.65
C THR A 8 23.59 -11.22 19.14
N THR A 9 24.46 -10.72 20.02
CA THR A 9 25.85 -10.36 19.67
C THR A 9 26.74 -11.55 19.34
N HIS A 10 26.50 -12.73 19.91
CA HIS A 10 27.20 -13.96 19.51
C HIS A 10 26.75 -14.44 18.11
N ARG A 11 25.43 -14.49 17.87
CA ARG A 11 24.86 -14.90 16.58
C ARG A 11 25.33 -14.02 15.43
N GLU A 12 25.36 -12.70 15.62
CA GLU A 12 25.84 -11.76 14.60
C GLU A 12 27.30 -12.01 14.20
N ARG A 13 28.17 -12.32 15.17
CA ARG A 13 29.58 -12.63 14.91
C ARG A 13 29.74 -13.92 14.10
N VAL A 14 29.01 -14.97 14.45
CA VAL A 14 29.04 -16.24 13.71
C VAL A 14 28.56 -16.06 12.27
N LEU A 15 27.46 -15.31 12.08
CA LEU A 15 26.94 -15.04 10.73
C LEU A 15 27.95 -14.27 9.87
N ARG A 16 28.62 -13.25 10.44
CA ARG A 16 29.67 -12.52 9.73
C ARG A 16 30.89 -13.39 9.39
N ALA A 17 31.29 -14.30 10.29
CA ALA A 17 32.39 -15.24 10.02
C ALA A 17 32.08 -16.21 8.87
N LEU A 18 30.81 -16.54 8.65
CA LEU A 18 30.32 -17.34 7.52
C LEU A 18 30.15 -16.52 6.22
N GLY A 19 30.58 -15.25 6.20
CA GLY A 19 30.40 -14.35 5.05
C GLY A 19 28.97 -13.85 4.87
N VAL A 20 28.07 -14.09 5.82
CA VAL A 20 26.68 -13.64 5.79
C VAL A 20 26.59 -12.25 6.41
N THR A 21 26.06 -11.28 5.66
CA THR A 21 25.82 -9.92 6.17
C THR A 21 24.37 -9.77 6.61
N PRO A 22 24.07 -9.81 7.92
CA PRO A 22 22.70 -9.71 8.41
C PRO A 22 22.17 -8.28 8.23
N TRP A 23 21.00 -8.15 7.59
CA TRP A 23 20.26 -6.88 7.51
C TRP A 23 19.40 -6.72 8.75
N VAL A 24 19.60 -5.64 9.52
CA VAL A 24 18.78 -5.34 10.69
C VAL A 24 17.69 -4.35 10.30
N ARG A 25 16.45 -4.60 10.76
CA ARG A 25 15.34 -3.65 10.58
C ARG A 25 15.64 -2.40 11.40
N ARG A 26 15.75 -1.25 10.74
CA ARG A 26 15.77 0.04 11.43
C ARG A 26 14.42 0.25 12.13
N VAL A 27 14.43 0.24 13.46
CA VAL A 27 13.31 0.74 14.25
C VAL A 27 13.47 2.25 14.26
N ALA A 28 12.51 2.98 13.70
CA ALA A 28 12.44 4.41 13.90
C ALA A 28 12.23 4.63 15.41
N VAL A 29 13.18 5.31 16.05
CA VAL A 29 12.97 5.80 17.42
C VAL A 29 11.82 6.80 17.30
N ALA A 30 10.67 6.44 17.86
CA ALA A 30 9.59 7.40 18.04
C ALA A 30 10.11 8.48 18.98
N GLU A 31 10.25 9.71 18.48
CA GLU A 31 10.38 10.86 19.35
C GLU A 31 9.19 10.86 20.32
N PRO A 32 9.40 11.11 21.63
CA PRO A 32 8.31 11.18 22.58
C PRO A 32 7.42 12.34 22.18
N ALA A 33 6.26 12.03 21.60
CA ALA A 33 5.22 13.00 21.32
C ALA A 33 4.83 13.67 22.64
N ALA A 34 4.93 15.00 22.68
CA ALA A 34 4.40 15.80 23.77
C ALA A 34 2.90 15.47 23.93
N SER A 35 2.49 15.26 25.18
CA SER A 35 1.11 14.97 25.56
C SER A 35 0.22 16.18 25.26
N GLU A 36 -0.64 16.07 24.25
CA GLU A 36 -1.80 16.94 24.08
C GLU A 36 -3.08 16.19 24.49
N LEU A 37 -3.92 16.89 25.24
CA LEU A 37 -5.11 16.43 25.96
C LEU A 37 -6.22 15.90 25.04
N PRO A 38 -7.20 15.12 25.56
CA PRO A 38 -8.19 14.46 24.72
C PRO A 38 -9.24 15.49 24.27
N MET A 39 -9.14 15.95 23.02
CA MET A 39 -10.25 16.59 22.34
C MET A 39 -11.15 15.51 21.72
N VAL A 40 -12.43 15.64 22.05
CA VAL A 40 -13.56 14.83 21.58
C VAL A 40 -13.46 14.60 20.07
N ASP A 41 -13.31 13.33 19.67
CA ASP A 41 -13.42 12.89 18.28
C ASP A 41 -14.84 13.18 17.78
N THR A 42 -15.04 14.37 17.22
CA THR A 42 -15.95 14.50 16.08
C THR A 42 -15.47 13.46 15.08
N VAL A 43 -16.28 12.42 14.87
CA VAL A 43 -16.07 11.41 13.82
C VAL A 43 -15.66 12.18 12.57
N ALA A 44 -14.37 12.12 12.25
CA ALA A 44 -13.82 12.82 11.11
C ALA A 44 -14.57 12.29 9.91
N GLU A 45 -15.39 13.17 9.34
CA GLU A 45 -16.00 12.99 8.03
C GLU A 45 -14.91 12.43 7.12
N VAL A 46 -15.20 11.31 6.45
CA VAL A 46 -14.26 10.63 5.56
C VAL A 46 -13.83 11.65 4.51
N VAL A 47 -12.72 12.35 4.77
CA VAL A 47 -12.11 13.27 3.84
C VAL A 47 -11.83 12.45 2.60
N SER A 48 -12.44 12.87 1.49
CA SER A 48 -12.39 12.19 0.20
C SER A 48 -10.98 11.66 -0.08
N GLY A 49 -10.97 10.39 -0.46
CA GLY A 49 -9.78 9.57 -0.59
C GLY A 49 -8.72 10.20 -1.50
N ASP A 50 -7.54 10.43 -0.93
CA ASP A 50 -6.34 10.67 -1.70
C ASP A 50 -6.01 9.48 -2.61
N CYS A 51 -6.38 8.26 -2.20
CA CYS A 51 -6.06 7.02 -2.90
C CYS A 51 -7.25 6.05 -2.88
N VAL A 52 -7.58 5.44 -4.02
CA VAL A 52 -8.55 4.33 -4.14
C VAL A 52 -7.84 3.11 -4.73
N VAL A 53 -8.15 1.92 -4.22
CA VAL A 53 -7.59 0.66 -4.72
C VAL A 53 -8.68 -0.13 -5.45
N VAL A 54 -8.43 -0.46 -6.71
CA VAL A 54 -9.35 -1.20 -7.58
C VAL A 54 -8.84 -2.62 -7.79
N LEU A 55 -9.63 -3.61 -7.41
CA LEU A 55 -9.28 -5.02 -7.41
C LEU A 55 -10.20 -5.83 -8.34
N PRO A 56 -9.71 -6.95 -8.92
CA PRO A 56 -10.60 -7.93 -9.52
C PRO A 56 -11.53 -8.55 -8.48
N ALA A 57 -12.80 -8.76 -8.83
CA ALA A 57 -13.69 -9.58 -8.02
C ALA A 57 -13.19 -11.03 -7.92
N GLY A 58 -13.48 -11.70 -6.79
CA GLY A 58 -13.13 -13.11 -6.59
C GLY A 58 -11.66 -13.37 -6.21
N CYS A 59 -10.95 -12.36 -5.72
CA CYS A 59 -9.62 -12.56 -5.14
C CYS A 59 -9.67 -13.55 -3.97
N SER A 60 -8.72 -14.48 -3.95
CA SER A 60 -8.55 -15.39 -2.83
C SER A 60 -8.12 -14.65 -1.56
N PRO A 61 -8.40 -15.20 -0.36
CA PRO A 61 -7.98 -14.57 0.90
C PRO A 61 -6.47 -14.30 0.96
N ARG A 62 -5.65 -15.18 0.37
CA ARG A 62 -4.19 -15.06 0.34
C ARG A 62 -3.71 -13.89 -0.52
N GLU A 63 -4.40 -13.61 -1.62
CA GLU A 63 -4.11 -12.46 -2.48
C GLU A 63 -4.49 -11.15 -1.79
N LEU A 64 -5.67 -11.09 -1.18
CA LEU A 64 -6.12 -9.94 -0.39
C LEU A 64 -5.18 -9.66 0.79
N ASP A 65 -4.67 -10.70 1.42
CA ASP A 65 -3.68 -10.64 2.48
C ASP A 65 -2.34 -10.04 2.01
N LEU A 66 -1.88 -10.46 0.83
CA LEU A 66 -0.66 -9.93 0.22
C LEU A 66 -0.82 -8.44 -0.10
N VAL A 67 -1.94 -8.08 -0.74
CA VAL A 67 -2.25 -6.69 -1.08
C VAL A 67 -2.36 -5.87 0.20
N GLY A 68 -3.11 -6.33 1.20
CA GLY A 68 -3.26 -5.66 2.48
C GLY A 68 -1.92 -5.39 3.15
N ARG A 69 -1.02 -6.39 3.22
CA ARG A 69 0.33 -6.19 3.77
C ARG A 69 1.17 -5.20 2.96
N ALA A 70 1.06 -5.22 1.64
CA ALA A 70 1.78 -4.29 0.77
C ALA A 70 1.31 -2.83 0.97
N LEU A 71 -0.01 -2.61 1.09
CA LEU A 71 -0.59 -1.29 1.36
C LEU A 71 -0.17 -0.77 2.75
N MET A 72 -0.26 -1.62 3.78
CA MET A 72 0.19 -1.28 5.15
C MET A 72 1.66 -0.86 5.20
N ALA A 73 2.52 -1.49 4.39
CA ALA A 73 3.95 -1.15 4.34
C ALA A 73 4.24 0.23 3.72
N CYS A 74 3.29 0.83 3.01
CA CYS A 74 3.50 2.09 2.29
C CYS A 74 3.04 3.34 3.04
N GLY A 75 2.36 3.17 4.19
CA GLY A 75 1.96 4.25 5.09
C GLY A 75 0.44 4.40 5.23
N PRO A 76 -0.03 5.22 6.18
CA PRO A 76 -1.45 5.30 6.57
C PRO A 76 -2.38 5.75 5.44
N ALA A 77 -1.93 6.68 4.58
CA ALA A 77 -2.73 7.20 3.46
C ALA A 77 -3.13 6.11 2.46
N ILE A 78 -2.20 5.19 2.15
CA ILE A 78 -2.45 4.07 1.23
C ILE A 78 -3.09 2.89 1.97
N ALA A 79 -2.73 2.67 3.24
CA ALA A 79 -3.26 1.60 4.06
C ALA A 79 -4.77 1.70 4.32
N ARG A 80 -5.28 2.93 4.48
CA ARG A 80 -6.70 3.23 4.73
C ARG A 80 -7.51 3.46 3.46
N ALA A 81 -6.90 3.32 2.29
CA ALA A 81 -7.56 3.54 1.01
C ALA A 81 -8.77 2.58 0.86
N PRO A 82 -9.94 3.08 0.41
CA PRO A 82 -11.08 2.22 0.08
C PRO A 82 -10.71 1.23 -1.02
N ARG A 83 -11.21 0.01 -0.88
CA ARG A 83 -11.02 -1.09 -1.83
C ARG A 83 -12.33 -1.35 -2.55
N ILE A 84 -12.27 -1.36 -3.88
CA ILE A 84 -13.45 -1.56 -4.73
C ILE A 84 -13.17 -2.74 -5.64
N GLU A 85 -14.12 -3.65 -5.72
CA GLU A 85 -14.04 -4.80 -6.60
C GLU A 85 -14.73 -4.49 -7.93
N VAL A 86 -14.08 -4.88 -9.03
CA VAL A 86 -14.65 -4.87 -10.37
C VAL A 86 -15.21 -6.26 -10.65
N SER A 87 -16.53 -6.34 -10.77
CA SER A 87 -17.25 -7.56 -11.14
C SER A 87 -17.82 -7.41 -12.54
N GLY A 88 -17.57 -8.37 -13.43
CA GLY A 88 -18.13 -8.35 -14.79
C GLY A 88 -17.68 -7.16 -15.65
N GLY A 89 -16.51 -6.59 -15.38
CA GLY A 89 -16.00 -5.41 -16.10
C GLY A 89 -16.73 -4.10 -15.77
N GLN A 90 -17.56 -4.11 -14.73
CA GLN A 90 -18.24 -2.93 -14.21
C GLN A 90 -17.68 -2.59 -12.84
N LEU A 91 -17.44 -1.30 -12.62
CA LEU A 91 -17.07 -0.76 -11.33
C LEU A 91 -18.33 -0.11 -10.74
N PRO A 92 -18.74 -0.44 -9.50
CA PRO A 92 -19.78 0.34 -8.84
C PRO A 92 -19.30 1.79 -8.70
N ALA A 93 -20.21 2.76 -8.88
CA ALA A 93 -19.96 4.20 -8.96
C ALA A 93 -18.57 4.64 -8.43
N ALA A 94 -17.66 4.96 -9.35
CA ALA A 94 -16.26 5.24 -9.02
C ALA A 94 -16.18 6.48 -8.09
N PRO A 95 -15.70 6.34 -6.85
CA PRO A 95 -15.48 7.51 -6.01
C PRO A 95 -14.37 8.36 -6.63
N GLN A 96 -14.55 9.68 -6.58
CA GLN A 96 -13.56 10.62 -7.08
C GLN A 96 -12.39 10.69 -6.08
N ALA A 97 -11.20 10.37 -6.57
CA ALA A 97 -9.97 10.32 -5.79
C ALA A 97 -8.82 10.91 -6.59
N ARG A 98 -7.79 11.37 -5.87
CA ARG A 98 -6.61 11.98 -6.49
C ARG A 98 -5.70 10.95 -7.13
N ALA A 99 -5.66 9.74 -6.58
CA ALA A 99 -4.89 8.64 -7.13
C ALA A 99 -5.66 7.32 -7.09
N TYR A 100 -5.40 6.49 -8.10
CA TYR A 100 -5.98 5.16 -8.22
C TYR A 100 -4.87 4.13 -8.39
N LEU A 101 -4.89 3.09 -7.57
CA LEU A 101 -4.09 1.89 -7.76
C LEU A 101 -4.98 0.81 -8.36
N VAL A 102 -4.70 0.40 -9.58
CA VAL A 102 -5.55 -0.53 -10.32
C VAL A 102 -4.81 -1.84 -10.58
N PHE A 103 -5.39 -2.95 -10.14
CA PHE A 103 -4.82 -4.28 -10.33
C PHE A 103 -5.41 -4.95 -11.57
N GLY A 104 -4.63 -4.98 -12.66
CA GLY A 104 -4.99 -5.59 -13.94
C GLY A 104 -5.54 -4.60 -14.99
N GLU A 105 -5.36 -4.95 -16.26
CA GLU A 105 -5.76 -4.10 -17.39
C GLU A 105 -7.28 -4.01 -17.56
N ALA A 106 -8.00 -5.12 -17.32
CA ALA A 106 -9.45 -5.15 -17.40
C ALA A 106 -10.09 -4.18 -16.40
N GLN A 107 -9.49 -4.06 -15.21
CA GLN A 107 -9.92 -3.15 -14.14
C GLN A 107 -9.60 -1.70 -14.50
N ALA A 108 -8.48 -1.45 -15.17
CA ALA A 108 -8.14 -0.11 -15.66
C ALA A 108 -9.10 0.35 -16.75
N HIS A 109 -9.52 -0.57 -17.62
CA HIS A 109 -10.52 -0.28 -18.63
C HIS A 109 -11.91 -0.03 -18.03
N ALA A 110 -12.33 -0.83 -17.05
CA ALA A 110 -13.57 -0.59 -16.30
C ALA A 110 -13.55 0.77 -15.60
N LEU A 111 -12.44 1.11 -14.93
CA LEU A 111 -12.25 2.40 -14.28
C LEU A 111 -12.36 3.56 -15.28
N GLY A 112 -11.70 3.45 -16.44
CA GLY A 112 -11.72 4.48 -17.48
C GLY A 112 -13.10 4.70 -18.12
N ARG A 113 -13.99 3.71 -18.08
CA ARG A 113 -15.37 3.84 -18.58
C ARG A 113 -16.30 4.56 -17.60
N GLU A 114 -16.10 4.34 -16.31
CA GLU A 114 -16.98 4.88 -15.26
C GLU A 114 -16.54 6.26 -14.76
N LEU A 115 -15.25 6.62 -14.89
CA LEU A 115 -14.75 7.92 -14.46
C LEU A 115 -15.09 9.04 -15.45
N PRO A 116 -15.61 10.19 -14.97
CA PRO A 116 -15.74 11.39 -15.80
C PRO A 116 -14.37 11.82 -16.36
N ALA A 117 -14.33 12.27 -17.62
CA ALA A 117 -13.09 12.66 -18.30
C ALA A 117 -12.29 13.75 -17.55
N ALA A 118 -12.97 14.67 -16.87
CA ALA A 118 -12.35 15.71 -16.06
C ALA A 118 -11.68 15.17 -14.78
N ALA A 119 -12.16 14.06 -14.24
CA ALA A 119 -11.56 13.39 -13.09
C ALA A 119 -10.40 12.49 -13.55
N LEU A 120 -10.56 11.79 -14.68
CA LEU A 120 -9.52 10.95 -15.27
C LEU A 120 -8.26 11.78 -15.60
N SER A 121 -8.41 12.98 -16.19
CA SER A 121 -7.27 13.84 -16.54
C SER A 121 -6.52 14.41 -15.33
N ARG A 122 -7.17 14.50 -14.17
CA ARG A 122 -6.59 15.03 -12.93
C ARG A 122 -6.04 13.93 -12.02
N ALA A 123 -6.44 12.67 -12.23
CA ALA A 123 -6.11 11.57 -11.35
C ALA A 123 -4.77 10.92 -11.71
N HIS A 124 -4.01 10.55 -10.69
CA HIS A 124 -2.80 9.73 -10.84
C HIS A 124 -3.17 8.24 -10.84
N ILE A 125 -3.19 7.63 -12.03
CA ILE A 125 -3.57 6.22 -12.20
C ILE A 125 -2.31 5.36 -12.32
N VAL A 126 -2.13 4.41 -11.40
CA VAL A 126 -1.01 3.46 -11.40
C VAL A 126 -1.56 2.06 -11.66
N LEU A 127 -1.09 1.44 -12.74
CA LEU A 127 -1.40 0.06 -13.09
C LEU A 127 -0.44 -0.90 -12.38
N ALA A 128 -1.01 -1.91 -11.72
CA ALA A 128 -0.31 -3.03 -11.12
C ALA A 128 -0.76 -4.35 -11.77
N ASP A 129 0.11 -5.36 -11.73
CA ASP A 129 -0.24 -6.71 -12.15
C ASP A 129 -1.40 -7.26 -11.30
N GLU A 130 -2.17 -8.19 -11.85
CA GLU A 130 -3.23 -8.85 -11.09
C GLU A 130 -2.71 -9.55 -9.82
N PRO A 131 -3.52 -9.61 -8.73
CA PRO A 131 -3.07 -10.14 -7.44
C PRO A 131 -2.57 -11.59 -7.53
N ALA A 132 -3.17 -12.42 -8.39
CA ALA A 132 -2.74 -13.78 -8.68
C ALA A 132 -1.32 -13.83 -9.25
N SER A 133 -1.01 -12.99 -10.25
CA SER A 133 0.32 -12.90 -10.87
C SER A 133 1.37 -12.35 -9.91
N VAL A 134 0.99 -11.38 -9.06
CA VAL A 134 1.87 -10.86 -8.00
C VAL A 134 2.17 -11.93 -6.96
N LEU A 135 1.19 -12.74 -6.58
CA LEU A 135 1.38 -13.82 -5.62
C LEU A 135 2.30 -14.91 -6.18
N ALA A 136 2.11 -15.26 -7.45
CA ALA A 136 2.85 -16.32 -8.14
C ALA A 136 4.34 -16.00 -8.40
N SER A 137 4.70 -14.72 -8.58
CA SER A 137 6.06 -14.34 -9.02
C SER A 137 6.74 -13.29 -8.15
N GLY A 138 8.02 -13.49 -7.86
CA GLY A 138 8.87 -12.49 -7.21
C GLY A 138 9.05 -11.22 -8.06
N ALA A 139 9.04 -11.34 -9.39
CA ALA A 139 9.10 -10.17 -10.28
C ALA A 139 7.82 -9.32 -10.16
N GLY A 140 6.64 -9.96 -10.04
CA GLY A 140 5.37 -9.28 -9.78
C GLY A 140 5.38 -8.49 -8.47
N LYS A 141 5.92 -9.08 -7.40
CA LYS A 141 6.09 -8.37 -6.11
C LYS A 141 6.99 -7.14 -6.22
N ARG A 142 8.07 -7.22 -7.00
CA ARG A 142 8.97 -6.08 -7.24
C ARG A 142 8.27 -4.97 -8.03
N ARG A 143 7.48 -5.32 -9.05
CA ARG A 143 6.68 -4.35 -9.82
C ARG A 143 5.63 -3.68 -8.95
N LEU A 144 4.89 -4.46 -8.14
CA LEU A 144 3.95 -3.92 -7.16
C LEU A 144 4.64 -2.94 -6.20
N TRP A 145 5.79 -3.31 -5.67
CA TRP A 145 6.53 -2.43 -4.75
C TRP A 145 6.96 -1.11 -5.42
N ASN A 146 7.40 -1.16 -6.68
CA ASN A 146 7.74 0.04 -7.43
C ASN A 146 6.52 0.93 -7.73
N ALA A 147 5.39 0.31 -8.11
CA ALA A 147 4.12 0.99 -8.32
C ALA A 147 3.67 1.73 -7.04
N LEU A 148 3.69 1.06 -5.89
CA LEU A 148 3.36 1.65 -4.60
C LEU A 148 4.30 2.78 -4.20
N ARG A 149 5.60 2.64 -4.49
CA ARG A 149 6.58 3.71 -4.21
C ARG A 149 6.33 4.94 -5.09
N SER A 150 5.97 4.74 -6.36
CA SER A 150 5.59 5.83 -7.26
C SER A 150 4.34 6.55 -6.76
N LEU A 151 3.30 5.77 -6.43
CA LEU A 151 2.05 6.27 -5.88
C LEU A 151 2.26 7.12 -4.63
N ARG A 152 3.07 6.62 -3.68
CA ARG A 152 3.40 7.37 -2.46
C ARG A 152 4.07 8.71 -2.77
N ARG A 153 4.97 8.77 -3.75
CA ARG A 153 5.63 10.02 -4.15
C ARG A 153 4.64 11.00 -4.76
N ALA A 154 3.73 10.50 -5.61
CA ALA A 154 2.67 11.33 -6.20
C ALA A 154 1.75 11.91 -5.12
N LEU A 155 1.38 11.13 -4.11
CA LEU A 155 0.56 11.60 -2.99
C LEU A 155 1.27 12.67 -2.14
N VAL A 156 2.57 12.50 -1.87
CA VAL A 156 3.36 13.51 -1.14
C VAL A 156 3.49 14.80 -1.94
N ALA A 157 3.82 14.71 -3.23
CA ALA A 157 3.95 15.89 -4.10
C ALA A 157 2.62 16.63 -4.31
N ALA A 158 1.50 15.95 -4.10
CA ALA A 158 0.17 16.54 -4.21
C ALA A 158 -0.33 17.14 -2.88
N ALA A 159 0.36 16.87 -1.76
CA ALA A 159 0.04 17.45 -0.46
C ALA A 159 0.71 18.81 -0.20
N GLU A 160 1.72 19.16 -1.01
CA GLU A 160 2.38 20.47 -1.06
C GLU A 160 1.61 21.47 -1.94
#